data_AF-A0AAU8FZ05-F1
#
_entry.id   AF-A0AAU8FZ05-F1
#
_cell.length_a   1.000
_cell.length_b   1.000
_cell.length_c   1.000
_cell.angle_alpha   90.00
_cell.angle_beta   90.00
_cell.angle_gamma   90.00
#
_symmetry.space_group_name_H-M   'P 1'
#
loop_
_entity.id
_entity.type
_entity.pdbx_description
1 polymer ?
#
loop_
_entity_poly.entity_id
_entity_poly.type
_entity_poly.pdbx_seq_one_letter_code
_entity_poly.pdbx_strand_id
1 'polypeptide(L)'
;MRKTLRAVGAAALTTGIVVVGAGAAAAHVTVTPDTTDAGAYALLTFGVPHGCGDSPTTKVSIQVPEQIVTVTPTVNPGWDVEKVMAALDEPVDDGHGGQYTERVAEVVYTAKAPLPDGYRDALVLSLQLPDAAGDTLVFPTVQECAEGETAWVQVAAEGEDGHDLEAPAPLVELTAAEDEGHDAPAETVADGSAGDTADADASGDAASAGASDGPAPALTWTALVLAAAGLVLGALGLVRSRPRA
;
A
#
# COMPACT_ATOMS: atom_id res chain seq x y z
N MET A 1 -34.72 73.98 -13.63
CA MET A 1 -33.43 73.57 -14.22
C MET A 1 -33.41 72.06 -14.35
N ARG A 2 -33.08 71.55 -15.54
CA ARG A 2 -32.96 70.12 -15.88
C ARG A 2 -31.71 69.52 -15.23
N LYS A 3 -31.76 68.24 -14.82
CA LYS A 3 -30.69 67.22 -14.86
C LYS A 3 -31.19 65.92 -14.18
N THR A 4 -31.70 64.95 -14.94
CA THR A 4 -31.00 63.80 -15.59
C THR A 4 -30.62 62.67 -14.63
N LEU A 5 -31.14 61.48 -14.96
CA LEU A 5 -30.93 60.15 -14.38
C LEU A 5 -29.45 59.83 -14.12
N ARG A 6 -29.21 59.01 -13.09
CA ARG A 6 -28.27 57.87 -13.17
C ARG A 6 -28.85 56.67 -12.42
N ALA A 7 -29.31 55.70 -13.19
CA ALA A 7 -29.52 54.33 -12.74
C ALA A 7 -28.15 53.75 -12.38
N VAL A 8 -27.98 53.31 -11.13
CA VAL A 8 -26.84 52.48 -10.74
C VAL A 8 -27.34 51.04 -10.81
N GLY A 9 -26.86 50.30 -11.81
CA GLY A 9 -27.11 48.87 -11.94
C GLY A 9 -26.49 48.12 -10.77
N ALA A 10 -27.32 47.41 -10.02
CA ALA A 10 -26.85 46.41 -9.07
C ALA A 10 -26.46 45.15 -9.87
N ALA A 11 -25.17 45.00 -10.16
CA ALA A 11 -24.64 43.72 -10.58
C ALA A 11 -24.68 42.78 -9.37
N ALA A 12 -25.67 41.88 -9.34
CA ALA A 12 -25.75 40.82 -8.36
C ALA A 12 -24.62 39.81 -8.65
N LEU A 13 -23.52 39.90 -7.90
CA LEU A 13 -22.48 38.88 -7.85
C LEU A 13 -23.07 37.66 -7.11
N THR A 14 -23.49 36.65 -7.86
CA THR A 14 -23.79 35.31 -7.30
C THR A 14 -22.47 34.64 -6.96
N THR A 15 -21.99 34.82 -5.73
CA THR A 15 -20.91 33.99 -5.18
C THR A 15 -21.49 32.61 -4.91
N GLY A 16 -21.24 31.67 -5.83
CA GLY A 16 -21.50 30.26 -5.58
C GLY A 16 -20.61 29.79 -4.44
N ILE A 17 -21.21 29.47 -3.29
CA ILE A 17 -20.53 28.72 -2.23
C ILE A 17 -20.34 27.31 -2.78
N VAL A 18 -19.15 27.03 -3.27
CA VAL A 18 -18.70 25.65 -3.42
C VAL A 18 -18.44 25.16 -2.00
N VAL A 19 -19.39 24.40 -1.45
CA VAL A 19 -19.11 23.57 -0.26
C VAL A 19 -18.14 22.50 -0.74
N VAL A 20 -16.85 22.82 -0.69
CA VAL A 20 -15.82 21.78 -0.66
C VAL A 20 -16.05 21.09 0.66
N GLY A 21 -16.66 19.90 0.63
CA GLY A 21 -16.72 19.04 1.80
C GLY A 21 -15.30 18.91 2.33
N ALA A 22 -15.06 19.42 3.53
CA ALA A 22 -13.85 19.08 4.26
C ALA A 22 -13.92 17.57 4.42
N GLY A 23 -13.16 16.82 3.61
CA GLY A 23 -13.00 15.40 3.82
C GLY A 23 -12.54 15.24 5.26
N ALA A 24 -13.31 14.51 6.06
CA ALA A 24 -12.87 14.13 7.38
C ALA A 24 -11.44 13.57 7.22
N ALA A 25 -10.46 14.14 7.90
CA ALA A 25 -9.14 13.55 7.92
C ALA A 25 -9.33 12.12 8.42
N ALA A 26 -9.14 11.12 7.54
CA ALA A 26 -9.50 9.74 7.84
C ALA A 26 -8.59 9.24 8.98
N ALA A 27 -9.09 9.24 10.21
CA ALA A 27 -8.35 8.85 11.40
C ALA A 27 -8.37 7.33 11.63
N HIS A 28 -9.17 6.59 10.87
CA HIS A 28 -9.41 5.17 11.06
C HIS A 28 -8.42 4.33 10.26
N VAL A 29 -8.04 3.18 10.81
CA VAL A 29 -7.43 2.12 9.99
C VAL A 29 -8.48 1.64 9.00
N THR A 30 -8.10 1.57 7.73
CA THR A 30 -8.97 1.08 6.64
C THR A 30 -8.34 -0.11 5.96
N VAL A 31 -9.14 -0.96 5.33
CA VAL A 31 -8.66 -2.00 4.41
C VAL A 31 -9.16 -1.71 3.01
N THR A 32 -8.28 -1.83 2.02
CA THR A 32 -8.62 -1.73 0.60
C THR A 32 -8.16 -3.01 -0.10
N PRO A 33 -9.11 -3.87 -0.52
CA PRO A 33 -8.81 -5.00 -1.39
C PRO A 33 -8.53 -4.55 -2.83
N ASP A 34 -7.69 -5.27 -3.56
CA ASP A 34 -7.54 -5.13 -5.02
C ASP A 34 -8.60 -5.92 -5.81
N THR A 35 -9.14 -6.99 -5.23
CA THR A 35 -10.35 -7.71 -5.65
C THR A 35 -11.15 -8.16 -4.43
N THR A 36 -12.47 -8.25 -4.59
CA THR A 36 -13.41 -8.79 -3.58
C THR A 36 -13.98 -10.14 -3.96
N ASP A 37 -13.56 -10.73 -5.08
CA ASP A 37 -14.17 -11.92 -5.64
C ASP A 37 -13.97 -13.14 -4.74
N ALA A 38 -15.07 -13.82 -4.42
CA ALA A 38 -15.06 -15.05 -3.64
C ALA A 38 -14.10 -16.09 -4.26
N GLY A 39 -13.23 -16.67 -3.44
CA GLY A 39 -12.21 -17.65 -3.87
C GLY A 39 -10.97 -17.05 -4.54
N ALA A 40 -10.95 -15.75 -4.87
CA ALA A 40 -9.80 -15.11 -5.51
C ALA A 40 -8.64 -14.86 -4.54
N TYR A 41 -7.42 -14.75 -5.09
CA TYR A 41 -6.27 -14.30 -4.32
C TYR A 41 -6.23 -12.77 -4.33
N ALA A 42 -6.23 -12.16 -3.15
CA ALA A 42 -6.33 -10.72 -2.98
C ALA A 42 -5.12 -10.13 -2.25
N LEU A 43 -4.81 -8.88 -2.56
CA LEU A 43 -3.97 -7.99 -1.79
C LEU A 43 -4.85 -7.06 -0.96
N LEU A 44 -4.83 -7.25 0.35
CA LEU A 44 -5.51 -6.39 1.30
C LEU A 44 -4.54 -5.32 1.81
N THR A 45 -4.75 -4.07 1.41
CA THR A 45 -3.94 -2.92 1.84
C THR A 45 -4.57 -2.25 3.05
N PHE A 46 -3.93 -2.40 4.21
CA PHE A 46 -4.30 -1.72 5.43
C PHE A 46 -3.64 -0.35 5.49
N GLY A 47 -4.44 0.70 5.43
CA GLY A 47 -4.00 2.08 5.62
C GLY A 47 -3.87 2.38 7.11
N VAL A 48 -2.64 2.58 7.60
CA VAL A 48 -2.38 2.97 8.99
C VAL A 48 -2.40 4.50 9.06
N PRO A 49 -3.36 5.11 9.79
CA PRO A 49 -3.54 6.54 9.84
C PRO A 49 -2.49 7.19 10.76
N HIS A 50 -2.75 8.44 11.17
CA HIS A 50 -1.96 9.10 12.18
C HIS A 50 -1.91 8.31 13.49
N GLY A 51 -1.09 8.79 14.42
CA GLY A 51 -0.96 8.22 15.76
C GLY A 51 -2.25 8.17 16.59
N CYS A 52 -2.16 7.66 17.81
CA CYS A 52 -3.27 7.64 18.76
C CYS A 52 -3.42 9.04 19.36
N GLY A 53 -4.13 9.92 18.66
CA GLY A 53 -3.98 11.37 18.84
C GLY A 53 -2.60 11.82 18.35
N ASP A 54 -1.88 12.61 19.15
CA ASP A 54 -0.54 13.11 18.80
C ASP A 54 0.59 12.08 19.05
N SER A 55 0.27 10.91 19.60
CA SER A 55 1.24 9.88 20.02
C SER A 55 1.59 8.93 18.85
N PRO A 56 2.88 8.77 18.50
CA PRO A 56 3.30 8.01 17.32
C PRO A 56 2.99 6.51 17.45
N THR A 57 2.63 5.87 16.34
CA THR A 57 2.31 4.44 16.28
C THR A 57 3.57 3.59 16.33
N THR A 58 3.53 2.55 17.16
CA THR A 58 4.64 1.62 17.39
C THR A 58 4.33 0.21 16.96
N LYS A 59 3.04 -0.18 16.94
CA LYS A 59 2.62 -1.53 16.54
C LYS A 59 1.22 -1.52 15.93
N VAL A 60 1.01 -2.38 14.94
CA VAL A 60 -0.30 -2.66 14.35
C VAL A 60 -0.51 -4.17 14.34
N SER A 61 -1.59 -4.59 14.97
CA SER A 61 -1.97 -5.99 15.21
C SER A 61 -3.26 -6.28 14.46
N ILE A 62 -3.19 -7.04 13.36
CA ILE A 62 -4.33 -7.33 12.48
C ILE A 62 -4.79 -8.77 12.73
N GLN A 63 -5.99 -8.92 13.29
CA GLN A 63 -6.60 -10.23 13.49
C GLN A 63 -7.13 -10.77 12.17
N VAL A 64 -6.85 -12.05 11.91
CA VAL A 64 -7.22 -12.73 10.67
C VAL A 64 -8.48 -13.59 10.95
N PRO A 65 -9.56 -13.41 10.17
CA PRO A 65 -10.77 -14.21 10.27
C PRO A 65 -10.49 -15.72 10.25
N GLU A 66 -11.29 -16.50 10.97
CA GLU A 66 -11.12 -17.96 11.05
C GLU A 66 -11.26 -18.67 9.71
N GLN A 67 -11.98 -18.07 8.75
CA GLN A 67 -12.15 -18.60 7.40
C GLN A 67 -10.85 -18.55 6.57
N ILE A 68 -9.84 -17.78 7.01
CA ILE A 68 -8.56 -17.63 6.31
C ILE A 68 -7.49 -18.47 7.02
N VAL A 69 -6.96 -19.46 6.30
CA VAL A 69 -5.94 -20.37 6.83
C VAL A 69 -4.53 -19.78 6.68
N THR A 70 -4.22 -19.25 5.49
CA THR A 70 -2.89 -18.76 5.16
C THR A 70 -2.91 -17.27 4.82
N VAL A 71 -1.87 -16.57 5.28
CA VAL A 71 -1.62 -15.17 4.96
C VAL A 71 -0.12 -15.01 4.69
N THR A 72 0.19 -14.26 3.64
CA THR A 72 1.54 -13.83 3.29
C THR A 72 1.64 -12.31 3.48
N PRO A 73 2.18 -11.84 4.62
CA PRO A 73 2.41 -10.42 4.84
C PRO A 73 3.50 -9.90 3.90
N THR A 74 3.28 -8.74 3.30
CA THR A 74 4.30 -8.03 2.53
C THR A 74 5.32 -7.43 3.50
N VAL A 75 6.61 -7.62 3.20
CA VAL A 75 7.69 -7.00 3.96
C VAL A 75 7.67 -5.48 3.71
N ASN A 76 7.50 -4.71 4.78
CA ASN A 76 7.58 -3.25 4.73
C ASN A 76 8.93 -2.80 5.34
N PRO A 77 9.73 -1.96 4.65
CA PRO A 77 11.02 -1.50 5.18
C PRO A 77 10.96 -0.85 6.56
N GLY A 78 9.87 -0.13 6.88
CA GLY A 78 9.67 0.57 8.15
C GLY A 78 9.27 -0.34 9.32
N TRP A 79 8.95 -1.61 9.06
CA TRP A 79 8.32 -2.49 10.04
C TRP A 79 9.02 -3.86 10.09
N ASP A 80 9.02 -4.47 11.27
CA ASP A 80 9.23 -5.90 11.45
C ASP A 80 7.86 -6.58 11.46
N VAL A 81 7.75 -7.76 10.85
CA VAL A 81 6.48 -8.47 10.71
C VAL A 81 6.56 -9.89 11.26
N GLU A 82 5.53 -10.28 12.00
CA GLU A 82 5.37 -11.60 12.61
C GLU A 82 3.97 -12.16 12.30
N LYS A 83 3.89 -13.48 12.14
CA LYS A 83 2.62 -14.21 12.07
C LYS A 83 2.42 -14.95 13.39
N VAL A 84 1.30 -14.69 14.06
CA VAL A 84 0.87 -15.49 15.21
C VAL A 84 0.01 -16.62 14.67
N MET A 85 0.41 -17.85 14.97
CA MET A 85 -0.28 -19.05 14.52
C MET A 85 -1.27 -19.54 15.60
N ALA A 86 -2.39 -20.13 15.17
CA ALA A 86 -3.30 -20.86 16.04
C ALA A 86 -3.60 -22.23 15.46
N ALA A 87 -3.77 -23.24 16.32
CA ALA A 87 -4.19 -24.56 15.91
C ALA A 87 -5.59 -24.53 15.29
N LEU A 88 -5.79 -25.34 14.25
CA LEU A 88 -7.10 -25.61 13.70
C LEU A 88 -7.75 -26.76 14.49
N ASP A 89 -9.06 -26.67 14.70
CA ASP A 89 -9.83 -27.76 15.32
C ASP A 89 -9.80 -29.03 14.44
N GLU A 90 -9.95 -28.85 13.14
CA GLU A 90 -9.76 -29.89 12.13
C GLU A 90 -8.70 -29.51 11.09
N PRO A 91 -7.85 -30.46 10.64
CA PRO A 91 -6.93 -30.19 9.54
C PRO A 91 -7.65 -29.81 8.24
N VAL A 92 -7.09 -28.83 7.53
CA VAL A 92 -7.60 -28.36 6.23
C VAL A 92 -6.66 -28.81 5.12
N ASP A 93 -7.21 -29.33 4.01
CA ASP A 93 -6.43 -29.78 2.85
C ASP A 93 -5.71 -28.58 2.19
N ASP A 94 -4.45 -28.76 1.80
CA ASP A 94 -3.63 -27.70 1.16
C ASP A 94 -3.74 -27.66 -0.36
N GLY A 95 -4.56 -28.53 -0.97
CA GLY A 95 -4.72 -28.67 -2.42
C GLY A 95 -3.58 -29.41 -3.12
N HIS A 96 -2.56 -29.85 -2.37
CA HIS A 96 -1.33 -30.46 -2.89
C HIS A 96 -1.02 -31.81 -2.23
N GLY A 97 -2.01 -32.42 -1.56
CA GLY A 97 -1.90 -33.71 -0.89
C GLY A 97 -1.30 -33.63 0.52
N GLY A 98 -1.14 -32.42 1.06
CA GLY A 98 -0.82 -32.13 2.45
C GLY A 98 -2.02 -31.53 3.18
N GLN A 99 -1.75 -31.06 4.41
CA GLN A 99 -2.77 -30.48 5.28
C GLN A 99 -2.18 -29.38 6.16
N TYR A 100 -2.95 -28.32 6.36
CA TYR A 100 -2.73 -27.32 7.39
C TYR A 100 -3.33 -27.82 8.70
N THR A 101 -2.54 -27.76 9.77
CA THR A 101 -3.00 -28.02 11.16
C THR A 101 -3.05 -26.76 12.00
N GLU A 102 -2.54 -25.64 11.45
CA GLU A 102 -2.54 -24.33 12.07
C GLU A 102 -2.92 -23.29 11.01
N ARG A 103 -3.53 -22.20 11.44
CA ARG A 103 -3.82 -21.02 10.63
C ARG A 103 -3.06 -19.80 11.15
N VAL A 104 -2.91 -18.79 10.30
CA VAL A 104 -2.50 -17.46 10.76
C VAL A 104 -3.68 -16.84 11.51
N ALA A 105 -3.53 -16.60 12.80
CA ALA A 105 -4.55 -15.97 13.64
C ALA A 105 -4.41 -14.45 13.66
N GLU A 106 -3.19 -13.96 13.58
CA GLU A 106 -2.88 -12.53 13.62
C GLU A 106 -1.60 -12.25 12.82
N VAL A 107 -1.54 -11.08 12.20
CA VAL A 107 -0.31 -10.52 11.64
C VAL A 107 0.04 -9.27 12.43
N VAL A 108 1.24 -9.27 13.01
CA VAL A 108 1.74 -8.18 13.84
C VAL A 108 2.86 -7.45 13.12
N TYR A 109 2.67 -6.16 12.88
CA TYR A 109 3.69 -5.26 12.38
C TYR A 109 4.19 -4.37 13.53
N THR A 110 5.49 -4.44 13.83
CA THR A 110 6.15 -3.58 14.81
C THR A 110 7.03 -2.56 14.10
N ALA A 111 6.84 -1.27 14.38
CA ALA A 111 7.57 -0.21 13.72
C ALA A 111 9.04 -0.22 14.17
N LYS A 112 9.98 -0.21 13.22
CA LYS A 112 11.43 -0.10 13.52
C LYS A 112 11.79 1.27 14.07
N ALA A 113 11.06 2.28 13.61
CA ALA A 113 11.00 3.60 14.20
C ALA A 113 9.53 4.00 14.30
N PRO A 114 9.06 4.60 15.41
CA PRO A 114 7.65 4.96 15.56
C PRO A 114 7.15 5.81 14.38
N LEU A 115 6.00 5.45 13.81
CA LEU A 115 5.34 6.22 12.75
C LEU A 115 4.83 7.54 13.37
N PRO A 116 5.39 8.70 13.00
CA PRO A 116 5.02 9.96 13.64
C PRO A 116 3.60 10.39 13.29
N ASP A 117 3.00 11.18 14.17
CA ASP A 117 1.76 11.89 13.86
C ASP A 117 1.90 12.73 12.56
N GLY A 118 0.80 12.84 11.81
CA GLY A 118 0.74 13.51 10.52
C GLY A 118 1.29 12.70 9.34
N TYR A 119 1.83 11.51 9.57
CA TYR A 119 2.27 10.57 8.54
C TYR A 119 1.37 9.33 8.53
N ARG A 120 1.48 8.55 7.45
CA ARG A 120 0.72 7.31 7.24
C ARG A 120 1.64 6.27 6.66
N ASP A 121 1.30 5.00 6.88
CA ASP A 121 1.91 3.86 6.21
C ASP A 121 0.84 2.93 5.64
N ALA A 122 1.28 2.02 4.78
CA ALA A 122 0.46 0.96 4.23
C ALA A 122 1.08 -0.41 4.53
N LEU A 123 0.27 -1.32 5.04
CA LEU A 123 0.65 -2.70 5.35
C LEU A 123 -0.19 -3.62 4.47
N VAL A 124 0.45 -4.50 3.69
CA VAL A 124 -0.25 -5.29 2.68
C VAL A 124 -0.20 -6.76 3.04
N LEU A 125 -1.37 -7.39 3.13
CA LEU A 125 -1.51 -8.83 3.33
C LEU A 125 -1.95 -9.47 2.02
N SER A 126 -1.33 -10.59 1.66
CA SER A 126 -1.75 -11.40 0.52
C SER A 126 -2.36 -12.70 1.01
N LEU A 127 -3.59 -13.00 0.59
CA LEU A 127 -4.36 -14.15 1.05
C LEU A 127 -5.42 -14.56 0.02
N GLN A 128 -5.93 -15.79 0.14
CA GLN A 128 -7.09 -16.22 -0.62
C GLN A 128 -8.37 -15.85 0.13
N LEU A 129 -9.30 -15.17 -0.55
CA LEU A 129 -10.63 -14.90 -0.02
C LEU A 129 -11.44 -16.20 0.02
N PRO A 130 -12.28 -16.43 1.04
CA PRO A 130 -13.16 -17.58 1.07
C PRO A 130 -14.11 -17.60 -0.14
N ASP A 131 -14.50 -18.80 -0.58
CA ASP A 131 -15.54 -18.98 -1.60
C ASP A 131 -16.94 -18.83 -0.96
N ALA A 132 -17.26 -17.60 -0.54
CA ALA A 132 -18.45 -17.26 0.23
C ALA A 132 -19.00 -15.87 -0.18
N ALA A 133 -19.43 -15.75 -1.44
CA ALA A 133 -19.99 -14.50 -1.96
C ALA A 133 -21.16 -13.98 -1.10
N GLY A 134 -21.14 -12.67 -0.80
CA GLY A 134 -22.11 -12.01 0.07
C GLY A 134 -21.71 -11.97 1.56
N ASP A 135 -20.71 -12.74 1.98
CA ASP A 135 -20.19 -12.66 3.34
C ASP A 135 -19.31 -11.41 3.51
N THR A 136 -19.17 -10.95 4.76
CA THR A 136 -18.25 -9.88 5.15
C THR A 136 -17.13 -10.43 6.01
N LEU A 137 -15.90 -10.22 5.59
CA LEU A 137 -14.71 -10.47 6.40
C LEU A 137 -14.42 -9.25 7.25
N VAL A 138 -14.30 -9.45 8.56
CA VAL A 138 -13.94 -8.40 9.51
C VAL A 138 -12.52 -8.65 10.00
N PHE A 139 -11.67 -7.62 9.95
CA PHE A 139 -10.26 -7.68 10.37
C PHE A 139 -10.04 -6.75 11.58
N PRO A 140 -10.47 -7.14 12.80
CA PRO A 140 -10.24 -6.35 13.99
C PRO A 140 -8.76 -5.99 14.12
N THR A 141 -8.48 -4.69 14.27
CA THR A 141 -7.11 -4.19 14.24
C THR A 141 -6.83 -3.36 15.48
N VAL A 142 -5.73 -3.65 16.18
CA VAL A 142 -5.26 -2.85 17.31
C VAL A 142 -4.05 -2.03 16.86
N GLN A 143 -4.15 -0.72 17.03
CA GLN A 143 -3.06 0.22 16.80
C GLN A 143 -2.51 0.68 18.15
N GLU A 144 -1.30 0.24 18.48
CA GLU A 144 -0.60 0.68 19.68
C GLU A 144 0.31 1.86 19.36
N CYS A 145 0.36 2.81 20.26
CA CYS A 145 1.19 3.99 20.16
C CYS A 145 2.13 4.09 21.38
N ALA A 146 3.07 5.03 21.33
CA ALA A 146 4.00 5.23 22.47
C ALA A 146 3.24 5.52 23.78
N GLU A 147 2.15 6.28 23.65
CA GLU A 147 1.14 6.53 24.68
C GLU A 147 -0.23 6.07 24.17
N GLY A 148 -0.80 5.07 24.86
CA GLY A 148 -2.14 4.55 24.58
C GLY A 148 -2.24 3.65 23.34
N GLU A 149 -3.48 3.32 23.01
CA GLU A 149 -3.84 2.45 21.89
C GLU A 149 -5.22 2.81 21.35
N THR A 150 -5.53 2.36 20.15
CA THR A 150 -6.89 2.38 19.58
C THR A 150 -7.23 1.00 19.04
N ALA A 151 -8.36 0.45 19.51
CA ALA A 151 -8.87 -0.84 19.08
C ALA A 151 -9.96 -0.64 18.02
N TRP A 152 -9.60 -0.79 16.75
CA TRP A 152 -10.48 -0.78 15.58
C TRP A 152 -11.21 -2.13 15.49
N VAL A 153 -12.21 -2.33 16.35
CA VAL A 153 -12.86 -3.64 16.57
C VAL A 153 -14.38 -3.57 16.52
N GLN A 154 -14.97 -2.39 16.38
CA GLN A 154 -16.42 -2.23 16.38
C GLN A 154 -17.02 -2.71 15.06
N VAL A 155 -18.13 -3.44 15.14
CA VAL A 155 -18.95 -3.87 14.01
C VAL A 155 -20.35 -3.32 14.23
N ALA A 156 -20.92 -2.72 13.19
CA ALA A 156 -22.25 -2.11 13.28
C ALA A 156 -23.30 -3.18 13.56
N ALA A 157 -24.23 -2.89 14.47
CA ALA A 157 -25.41 -3.73 14.64
C ALA A 157 -26.33 -3.66 13.41
N GLU A 158 -27.25 -4.61 13.29
CA GLU A 158 -28.23 -4.59 12.20
C GLU A 158 -29.04 -3.28 12.21
N GLY A 159 -28.99 -2.54 11.09
CA GLY A 159 -29.69 -1.27 10.92
C GLY A 159 -28.97 -0.04 11.51
N GLU A 160 -27.75 -0.21 12.04
CA GLU A 160 -26.85 0.89 12.43
C GLU A 160 -25.99 1.33 11.24
N ASP A 161 -25.68 2.62 11.16
CA ASP A 161 -24.71 3.14 10.19
C ASP A 161 -23.29 2.92 10.73
N GLY A 162 -22.48 2.14 10.02
CA GLY A 162 -21.08 1.90 10.40
C GLY A 162 -20.22 3.16 10.43
N HIS A 163 -20.65 4.25 9.78
CA HIS A 163 -19.97 5.55 9.85
C HIS A 163 -20.14 6.26 11.20
N ASP A 164 -21.12 5.86 12.01
CA ASP A 164 -21.33 6.40 13.36
C ASP A 164 -20.43 5.74 14.41
N LEU A 165 -19.72 4.66 14.05
CA LEU A 165 -18.78 3.97 14.94
C LEU A 165 -17.51 4.80 15.15
N GLU A 166 -17.07 4.86 16.40
CA GLU A 166 -15.86 5.60 16.80
C GLU A 166 -14.57 4.88 16.38
N ALA A 167 -14.58 3.54 16.42
CA ALA A 167 -13.46 2.70 16.09
C ALA A 167 -13.90 1.46 15.28
N PRO A 168 -14.43 1.66 14.05
CA PRO A 168 -14.92 0.57 13.21
C PRO A 168 -13.76 -0.36 12.82
N ALA A 169 -14.01 -1.66 12.86
CA ALA A 169 -13.07 -2.64 12.33
C ALA A 169 -12.98 -2.53 10.80
N PRO A 170 -11.77 -2.65 10.20
CA PRO A 170 -11.64 -2.84 8.77
C PRO A 170 -12.44 -4.06 8.29
N LEU A 171 -13.20 -3.90 7.21
CA LEU A 171 -14.04 -4.96 6.65
C LEU A 171 -13.92 -5.05 5.13
N VAL A 172 -14.14 -6.27 4.61
CA VAL A 172 -14.17 -6.57 3.18
C VAL A 172 -15.44 -7.37 2.90
N GLU A 173 -16.34 -6.83 2.09
CA GLU A 173 -17.50 -7.57 1.58
C GLU A 173 -17.09 -8.39 0.36
N LEU A 174 -17.47 -9.67 0.33
CA LEU A 174 -17.11 -10.59 -0.75
C LEU A 174 -18.12 -10.50 -1.89
N THR A 175 -17.63 -10.29 -3.11
CA THR A 175 -18.44 -10.31 -4.33
C THR A 175 -18.50 -11.71 -4.92
N ALA A 176 -19.53 -11.97 -5.73
CA ALA A 176 -19.54 -13.16 -6.55
C ALA A 176 -18.32 -13.17 -7.47
N ALA A 177 -17.67 -14.33 -7.64
CA ALA A 177 -16.60 -14.45 -8.60
C ALA A 177 -17.08 -14.05 -9.99
N GLU A 178 -16.30 -13.22 -10.68
CA GLU A 178 -16.54 -12.97 -12.10
C GLU A 178 -16.16 -14.24 -12.87
N ASP A 179 -17.07 -14.74 -13.72
CA ASP A 179 -16.77 -15.83 -14.65
C ASP A 179 -15.68 -15.34 -15.62
N GLU A 180 -14.42 -15.54 -15.28
CA GLU A 180 -13.32 -15.45 -16.23
C GLU A 180 -13.46 -16.61 -17.21
N GLY A 181 -14.29 -16.40 -18.23
CA GLY A 181 -14.41 -17.27 -19.39
C GLY A 181 -13.06 -17.42 -20.06
N HIS A 182 -12.31 -18.45 -19.68
CA HIS A 182 -11.08 -18.89 -20.32
C HIS A 182 -11.33 -19.57 -21.68
N ASP A 183 -12.37 -19.16 -22.40
CA ASP A 183 -12.58 -19.51 -23.80
C ASP A 183 -11.82 -18.50 -24.69
N ALA A 184 -10.49 -18.59 -24.66
CA ALA A 184 -9.73 -18.23 -25.84
C ALA A 184 -9.71 -19.46 -26.75
N PRO A 185 -10.31 -19.43 -27.96
CA PRO A 185 -10.16 -20.52 -28.89
C PRO A 185 -8.68 -20.63 -29.24
N ALA A 186 -8.13 -21.83 -29.08
CA ALA A 186 -6.83 -22.18 -29.61
C ALA A 186 -6.89 -22.02 -31.14
N GLU A 187 -6.42 -20.86 -31.63
CA GLU A 187 -6.11 -20.67 -33.05
C GLU A 187 -4.95 -21.62 -33.38
N THR A 188 -5.31 -22.77 -33.93
CA THR A 188 -4.38 -23.71 -34.54
C THR A 188 -3.73 -23.05 -35.75
N VAL A 189 -2.54 -22.49 -35.57
CA VAL A 189 -1.64 -22.22 -36.69
C VAL A 189 -0.95 -23.53 -37.09
N ALA A 190 -1.54 -24.20 -38.07
CA ALA A 190 -0.84 -25.15 -38.89
C ALA A 190 0.15 -24.40 -39.79
N ASP A 191 1.43 -24.75 -39.74
CA ASP A 191 2.33 -24.58 -40.89
C ASP A 191 3.30 -25.75 -40.98
N GLY A 192 3.48 -26.23 -42.21
CA GLY A 192 4.15 -27.47 -42.53
C GLY A 192 5.47 -27.27 -43.27
N SER A 193 6.42 -28.12 -42.87
CA SER A 193 7.36 -28.86 -43.74
C SER A 193 8.59 -28.18 -44.37
N ALA A 194 9.68 -28.96 -44.26
CA ALA A 194 10.97 -28.99 -44.97
C ALA A 194 12.02 -27.96 -44.53
N GLY A 195 13.23 -28.30 -44.07
CA GLY A 195 14.03 -29.53 -44.18
C GLY A 195 15.31 -29.21 -44.96
N ASP A 196 16.48 -29.17 -44.30
CA ASP A 196 17.77 -29.63 -44.84
C ASP A 196 18.88 -29.62 -43.75
N THR A 197 19.87 -30.45 -44.03
CA THR A 197 20.95 -31.08 -43.27
C THR A 197 22.12 -30.21 -42.79
N ALA A 198 22.81 -30.64 -41.72
CA ALA A 198 24.23 -31.07 -41.70
C ALA A 198 24.94 -30.83 -40.33
N ASP A 199 25.50 -31.91 -39.78
CA ASP A 199 26.53 -31.96 -38.74
C ASP A 199 27.86 -31.31 -39.18
N ALA A 200 28.59 -30.67 -38.24
CA ALA A 200 30.02 -30.89 -38.02
C ALA A 200 30.57 -30.11 -36.79
N ASP A 201 31.25 -30.88 -35.94
CA ASP A 201 32.15 -30.56 -34.84
C ASP A 201 33.32 -29.62 -35.24
N ALA A 202 33.78 -28.74 -34.33
CA ALA A 202 35.20 -28.55 -33.98
C ALA A 202 35.47 -27.32 -33.08
N SER A 203 36.12 -27.62 -31.96
CA SER A 203 36.84 -26.76 -31.02
C SER A 203 37.83 -25.78 -31.65
N GLY A 204 38.00 -24.58 -31.05
CA GLY A 204 39.09 -23.65 -31.33
C GLY A 204 39.15 -22.51 -30.30
N ASP A 205 40.29 -22.39 -29.62
CA ASP A 205 40.60 -21.49 -28.51
C ASP A 205 41.08 -20.09 -28.98
N ALA A 206 41.04 -19.14 -28.04
CA ALA A 206 41.80 -17.89 -27.93
C ALA A 206 41.56 -16.66 -28.86
N ALA A 207 41.01 -15.63 -28.21
CA ALA A 207 41.55 -14.26 -28.05
C ALA A 207 41.28 -13.13 -29.08
N SER A 208 40.58 -12.12 -28.54
CA SER A 208 40.83 -10.67 -28.62
C SER A 208 40.80 -9.95 -29.97
N ALA A 209 39.75 -9.15 -30.19
CA ALA A 209 39.79 -7.67 -30.24
C ALA A 209 38.60 -7.14 -31.05
N GLY A 210 37.83 -6.20 -30.50
CA GLY A 210 36.78 -5.52 -31.25
C GLY A 210 35.83 -4.75 -30.36
N ALA A 211 36.29 -3.59 -29.86
CA ALA A 211 35.43 -2.59 -29.27
C ALA A 211 34.49 -2.01 -30.34
N SER A 212 33.22 -1.77 -29.98
CA SER A 212 32.33 -0.86 -30.70
C SER A 212 31.34 -0.27 -29.69
N ASP A 213 31.56 1.00 -29.41
CA ASP A 213 30.82 1.84 -28.48
C ASP A 213 29.33 2.02 -28.84
N GLY A 214 28.48 1.90 -27.82
CA GLY A 214 27.13 2.48 -27.79
C GLY A 214 26.95 3.21 -26.45
N PRO A 215 26.49 4.48 -26.42
CA PRO A 215 26.54 5.28 -25.20
C PRO A 215 25.41 4.92 -24.23
N ALA A 216 25.77 4.58 -23.00
CA ALA A 216 24.90 4.65 -21.83
C ALA A 216 25.04 6.05 -21.17
N PRO A 217 23.97 6.61 -20.57
CA PRO A 217 23.97 7.98 -20.07
C PRO A 217 24.91 8.17 -18.86
N ALA A 218 25.88 9.08 -19.01
CA ALA A 218 26.75 9.54 -17.94
C ALA A 218 26.01 10.49 -17.00
N LEU A 219 25.67 10.03 -15.79
CA LEU A 219 25.41 10.90 -14.64
C LEU A 219 26.76 11.41 -14.14
N THR A 220 27.05 12.68 -14.46
CA THR A 220 28.32 13.32 -14.11
C THR A 220 28.32 13.75 -12.65
N TRP A 221 29.39 13.39 -11.94
CA TRP A 221 29.71 13.77 -10.55
C TRP A 221 30.13 15.25 -10.39
N THR A 222 29.65 16.16 -11.24
CA THR A 222 30.06 17.58 -11.22
C THR A 222 29.28 18.42 -10.20
N ALA A 223 28.22 17.89 -9.58
CA ALA A 223 27.50 18.60 -8.52
C ALA A 223 28.17 18.52 -7.13
N LEU A 224 29.09 17.57 -6.89
CA LEU A 224 29.63 17.34 -5.55
C LEU A 224 30.90 18.17 -5.22
N VAL A 225 31.52 18.82 -6.20
CA VAL A 225 32.73 19.65 -5.99
C VAL A 225 32.39 21.14 -5.77
N LEU A 226 31.21 21.61 -6.19
CA LEU A 226 30.81 23.01 -5.98
C LEU A 226 30.17 23.29 -4.60
N ALA A 227 29.73 22.26 -3.86
CA ALA A 227 29.20 22.42 -2.50
C ALA A 227 30.31 22.61 -1.44
N ALA A 228 31.53 22.11 -1.69
CA ALA A 228 32.65 22.21 -0.74
C ALA A 228 33.31 23.61 -0.71
N ALA A 229 33.23 24.39 -1.79
CA ALA A 229 33.81 25.74 -1.84
C ALA A 229 32.96 26.81 -1.12
N GLY A 230 31.64 26.59 -1.02
CA GLY A 230 30.73 27.51 -0.32
C GLY A 230 30.90 27.51 1.21
N LEU A 231 31.32 26.37 1.78
CA LEU A 231 31.40 26.18 3.24
C LEU A 231 32.66 26.82 3.85
N VAL A 232 33.71 27.06 3.06
CA VAL A 232 34.96 27.69 3.53
C VAL A 232 34.84 29.22 3.61
N LEU A 233 34.05 29.85 2.72
CA LEU A 233 33.86 31.31 2.73
C LEU A 233 32.83 31.78 3.78
N GLY A 234 31.88 30.93 4.18
CA GLY A 234 30.91 31.24 5.25
C GLY A 234 31.52 31.30 6.66
N ALA A 235 32.51 30.45 6.94
CA ALA A 235 33.15 30.37 8.26
C ALA A 235 34.06 31.58 8.59
N LEU A 236 34.63 32.25 7.58
CA LEU A 236 35.50 33.43 7.77
C LEU A 236 34.72 34.73 8.02
N GLY A 237 33.44 34.79 7.64
CA GLY A 237 32.57 35.96 7.90
C GLY A 237 32.12 36.07 9.36
N LEU A 238 31.88 34.95 10.04
CA LEU A 238 31.37 34.90 11.42
C LEU A 238 32.44 35.22 12.49
N VAL A 239 33.72 35.14 12.15
CA VAL A 239 34.82 35.47 13.08
C VAL A 239 35.08 36.98 13.15
N ARG A 240 34.70 37.75 12.11
CA ARG A 240 35.02 39.19 12.02
C ARG A 240 33.92 40.12 12.57
N SER A 241 32.73 39.61 12.87
CA SER A 241 31.58 40.39 13.33
C SER A 241 31.35 40.40 14.84
N ARG A 242 32.28 39.87 15.66
CA ARG A 242 32.17 39.98 17.12
C ARG A 242 32.57 41.40 17.59
N PRO A 243 31.64 42.21 18.12
CA PRO A 243 32.00 43.47 18.76
C PRO A 243 32.74 43.18 20.07
N ARG A 244 33.86 43.88 20.29
CA ARG A 244 34.57 43.85 21.57
C ARG A 244 33.77 44.66 22.60
N ALA A 245 33.39 44.01 23.70
CA ALA A 245 33.08 44.68 24.97
C ALA A 245 34.36 44.80 25.79
#